data_AF-A0A2H5XP12-F1
#
_entry.id   AF-A0A2H5XP12-F1
#
_cell.length_a   1.000
_cell.length_b   1.000
_cell.length_c   1.000
_cell.angle_alpha   90.00
_cell.angle_beta   90.00
_cell.angle_gamma   90.00
#
_symmetry.space_group_name_H-M   'P 1'
#
loop_
_entity.id
_entity.type
_entity.pdbx_description
1 polymer ?
#
loop_
_entity_poly.entity_id
_entity_poly.type
_entity_poly.pdbx_seq_one_letter_code
_entity_poly.pdbx_strand_id
1 'polypeptide(L)'
;MNGTSASKICRVCTGEYPPITYKNYEFLSQFLTERGMIKSRKLTGLCSKHYRQLAKNIKRARHLGLLPFTTISAKIRPQELKALFESSSATKRKQEQSADEHLGSAETESEQ
;
A
#
# COMPACT_ATOMS: atom_id res chain seq x y z
N MET A 1 21.99 28.66 -1.87
CA MET A 1 21.18 28.45 -0.65
C MET A 1 19.86 29.18 -0.85
N ASN A 2 18.86 28.56 -1.49
CA ASN A 2 17.70 29.31 -1.99
C ASN A 2 16.42 28.78 -1.37
N GLY A 3 15.68 29.66 -0.70
CA GLY A 3 14.34 29.36 -0.20
C GLY A 3 13.90 30.31 0.90
N THR A 4 13.84 31.61 0.62
CA THR A 4 13.05 32.56 1.41
C THR A 4 11.58 32.15 1.34
N SER A 5 11.15 31.29 2.28
CA SER A 5 9.77 30.82 2.33
C SER A 5 8.89 31.92 2.88
N ALA A 6 8.19 32.62 1.99
CA ALA A 6 7.00 33.37 2.37
C ALA A 6 6.12 32.48 3.26
N SER A 7 5.74 33.00 4.43
CA SER A 7 4.93 32.31 5.43
C SER A 7 3.59 31.90 4.81
N LYS A 8 3.51 30.68 4.27
CA LYS A 8 2.25 30.14 3.75
C LYS A 8 1.25 30.08 4.90
N ILE A 9 0.16 30.82 4.76
CA ILE A 9 -0.94 30.83 5.71
C ILE A 9 -1.55 29.42 5.74
N CYS A 10 -1.66 28.86 6.95
CA CYS A 10 -2.21 27.53 7.14
C CYS A 10 -3.74 27.59 7.08
N ARG A 11 -4.34 26.96 6.06
CA ARG A 11 -5.79 26.97 5.82
C ARG A 11 -6.64 26.32 6.93
N VAL A 12 -6.03 25.46 7.75
CA VAL A 12 -6.69 24.92 8.96
C VAL A 12 -6.70 25.96 10.07
N CYS A 13 -5.68 26.81 10.17
CA CYS A 13 -5.67 27.89 11.17
C CYS A 13 -6.67 29.00 10.83
N THR A 14 -6.92 29.26 9.54
CA THR A 14 -7.88 30.27 9.08
C THR A 14 -9.33 29.81 9.13
N GLY A 15 -9.57 28.52 9.44
CA GLY A 15 -10.91 27.95 9.50
C GLY A 15 -11.53 27.61 8.14
N GLU A 16 -10.77 27.73 7.05
CA GLU A 16 -11.23 27.33 5.71
C GLU A 16 -11.40 25.80 5.59
N TYR A 17 -10.62 25.05 6.37
CA TYR A 17 -10.69 23.59 6.39
C TYR A 17 -11.46 23.04 7.58
N PRO A 18 -12.16 21.90 7.40
CA PRO A 18 -12.88 21.26 8.49
C PRO A 18 -11.91 20.79 9.58
N PRO A 19 -12.42 20.54 10.81
CA PRO A 19 -11.63 19.97 11.88
C PRO A 19 -10.97 18.65 11.47
N ILE A 20 -9.65 18.55 11.74
CA ILE A 20 -8.86 17.36 11.43
C ILE A 20 -9.25 16.21 12.37
N THR A 21 -10.16 15.36 11.91
CA THR A 21 -10.61 14.15 12.61
C THR A 21 -10.47 12.92 11.73
N TYR A 22 -10.26 11.76 12.35
CA TYR A 22 -10.14 10.47 11.64
C TYR A 22 -11.44 10.01 10.96
N LYS A 23 -12.59 10.55 11.38
CA LYS A 23 -13.91 10.20 10.82
C LYS A 23 -14.10 10.77 9.41
N ASN A 24 -13.50 11.92 9.13
CA ASN A 24 -13.62 12.63 7.85
C ASN A 24 -12.60 12.09 6.83
N TYR A 25 -12.74 10.82 6.42
CA TYR A 25 -11.78 10.15 5.55
C TYR A 25 -11.64 10.82 4.17
N GLU A 26 -12.71 11.43 3.64
CA GLU A 26 -12.69 12.17 2.37
C GLU A 26 -11.79 13.40 2.40
N PHE A 27 -11.74 14.09 3.54
CA PHE A 27 -10.83 15.21 3.71
C PHE A 27 -9.39 14.70 3.88
N LEU A 28 -9.20 13.63 4.65
CA LEU A 28 -7.87 13.06 4.89
C LEU A 28 -7.24 12.43 3.63
N SER A 29 -8.05 11.86 2.73
CA SER A 29 -7.58 11.23 1.49
C SER A 29 -6.90 12.22 0.56
N GLN A 30 -7.30 13.50 0.56
CA GLN A 30 -6.68 14.57 -0.23
C GLN A 30 -5.20 14.81 0.14
N PHE A 31 -4.83 14.47 1.38
CA PHE A 31 -3.45 14.60 1.88
C PHE A 31 -2.61 13.33 1.66
N LEU A 32 -3.16 12.31 0.99
CA LEU A 32 -2.42 11.14 0.56
C LEU A 32 -1.93 11.29 -0.89
N THR A 33 -0.83 10.62 -1.21
CA THR A 33 -0.38 10.38 -2.58
C THR A 33 -1.20 9.25 -3.20
N GLU A 34 -1.09 9.08 -4.52
CA GLU A 34 -1.71 7.94 -5.22
C GLU A 34 -1.32 6.59 -4.63
N ARG A 35 -0.09 6.47 -4.13
CA ARG A 35 0.47 5.30 -3.45
C ARG A 35 -0.07 5.09 -2.02
N GLY A 36 -0.94 5.98 -1.56
CA GLY A 36 -1.43 5.99 -0.19
C GLY A 36 -0.44 6.53 0.84
N MET A 37 0.68 7.16 0.45
CA MET A 37 1.65 7.75 1.39
C MET A 37 1.20 9.16 1.84
N ILE A 38 1.58 9.60 3.05
CA ILE A 38 1.21 10.94 3.54
C ILE A 38 2.06 12.01 2.82
N LYS A 39 1.41 12.99 2.18
CA LYS A 39 2.10 14.12 1.54
C LYS A 39 2.89 14.93 2.57
N SER A 40 4.07 15.42 2.19
CA SER A 40 4.93 16.18 3.10
C SER A 40 4.32 17.53 3.51
N ARG A 41 4.77 18.09 4.65
CA ARG A 41 4.33 19.41 5.15
C ARG A 41 4.47 20.52 4.10
N LYS A 42 5.56 20.50 3.32
CA LYS A 42 5.84 21.52 2.29
C LYS A 42 4.80 21.54 1.17
N LEU A 43 4.29 20.36 0.81
CA LEU A 43 3.26 20.19 -0.23
C LEU A 43 1.87 20.49 0.29
N THR A 44 1.57 20.09 1.53
CA THR A 44 0.25 20.28 2.14
C THR A 44 -0.04 21.72 2.58
N GLY A 45 0.99 22.54 2.79
CA GLY A 45 0.82 23.94 3.21
C GLY A 45 0.30 24.11 4.65
N LEU A 46 0.35 23.05 5.46
CA LEU A 46 -0.08 23.08 6.85
C LEU A 46 1.02 23.56 7.80
N CYS A 47 0.63 24.23 8.88
CA CYS A 47 1.54 24.52 9.99
C CYS A 47 1.99 23.22 10.67
N SER A 48 3.14 23.25 11.35
CA SER A 48 3.71 22.05 11.97
C SER A 48 2.77 21.41 13.00
N LYS A 49 1.95 22.20 13.70
CA LYS A 49 0.96 21.72 14.67
C LYS A 49 -0.14 20.89 13.98
N HIS A 50 -0.77 21.45 12.96
CA HIS A 50 -1.85 20.77 12.23
C HIS A 50 -1.34 19.61 11.38
N TYR A 51 -0.14 19.69 10.83
CA TYR A 51 0.47 18.55 10.13
C TYR A 51 0.69 17.34 11.06
N ARG A 52 1.13 17.57 12.31
CA ARG A 52 1.25 16.50 13.31
C ARG A 52 -0.11 15.91 13.68
N GLN A 53 -1.14 16.75 13.83
CA GLN A 53 -2.51 16.30 14.09
C GLN A 53 -3.08 15.51 12.91
N LEU A 54 -2.83 15.95 11.68
CA LEU A 54 -3.20 15.26 10.45
C LEU A 54 -2.58 13.87 10.41
N ALA A 55 -1.26 13.77 10.60
CA ALA A 55 -0.56 12.49 10.57
C ALA A 55 -1.10 11.51 11.63
N LYS A 56 -1.42 11.98 12.84
CA LYS A 56 -2.05 11.15 13.89
C LYS A 56 -3.43 10.63 13.47
N ASN A 57 -4.28 11.50 12.93
CA ASN A 57 -5.62 11.11 12.49
C ASN A 57 -5.60 10.20 11.27
N ILE A 58 -4.69 10.41 10.31
CA ILE A 58 -4.50 9.50 9.16
C ILE A 58 -4.08 8.12 9.66
N LYS A 59 -3.09 8.03 10.57
CA LYS A 59 -2.68 6.74 11.14
C LYS A 59 -3.85 6.04 11.83
N ARG A 60 -4.65 6.77 12.60
CA ARG A 60 -5.86 6.24 13.25
C ARG A 60 -6.88 5.74 12.24
N ALA A 61 -7.17 6.54 11.21
CA ALA A 61 -8.09 6.16 10.13
C ALA A 61 -7.61 4.90 9.39
N ARG A 62 -6.30 4.74 9.19
CA ARG A 62 -5.72 3.51 8.60
C ARG A 62 -5.89 2.28 9.50
N HIS A 63 -5.68 2.42 10.81
CA HIS A 63 -5.93 1.31 11.75
C HIS A 63 -7.41 0.89 11.77
N LEU A 64 -8.32 1.82 11.49
CA LEU A 64 -9.77 1.56 11.39
C LEU A 64 -10.21 1.09 10.00
N GLY A 65 -9.30 0.95 9.02
CA GLY A 65 -9.64 0.53 7.66
C GLY A 65 -10.28 1.62 6.78
N LEU A 66 -10.33 2.88 7.22
CA LEU A 66 -10.92 3.99 6.46
C LEU A 66 -9.99 4.51 5.35
N LEU A 67 -8.68 4.29 5.46
CA LEU A 67 -7.67 4.75 4.50
C LEU A 67 -6.63 3.65 4.22
N PRO A 68 -6.07 3.58 3.00
CA PRO A 68 -5.05 2.59 2.67
C PRO A 68 -3.67 2.91 3.29
N PHE A 69 -2.90 1.87 3.59
CA PHE A 69 -1.48 1.97 3.99
C PHE A 69 -0.55 2.03 2.78
N THR A 70 -0.84 1.21 1.77
CA THR A 70 -0.14 1.16 0.49
C THR A 70 -1.16 0.74 -0.56
N THR A 71 -1.26 1.51 -1.63
CA THR A 71 -1.88 1.04 -2.87
C THR A 71 -0.73 0.51 -3.71
N ILE A 72 -0.41 -0.78 -3.53
CA ILE A 72 0.34 -1.51 -4.55
C ILE A 72 -0.62 -1.68 -5.72
N SER A 73 -0.94 -0.58 -6.39
CA SER A 73 -1.40 -0.62 -7.76
C SER A 73 -0.18 -1.04 -8.56
N ALA A 74 0.11 -2.34 -8.55
CA ALA A 74 0.59 -2.95 -9.77
C ALA A 74 -0.37 -2.44 -10.84
N LYS A 75 0.14 -1.66 -11.79
CA LYS A 75 -0.60 -1.34 -13.01
C LYS A 75 -0.74 -2.66 -13.77
N ILE A 76 -1.54 -3.58 -13.25
CA ILE A 76 -1.89 -4.80 -13.96
C ILE A 76 -2.81 -4.28 -15.06
N ARG A 77 -2.31 -4.29 -16.30
CA ARG A 77 -3.21 -4.11 -17.44
C ARG A 77 -4.26 -5.23 -17.35
N PRO A 78 -5.54 -4.99 -17.65
CA PRO A 78 -6.57 -6.03 -17.56
C PRO A 78 -6.19 -7.32 -18.32
N GLN A 79 -5.36 -7.19 -19.35
CA GLN A 79 -4.80 -8.27 -20.17
C GLN A 79 -3.78 -9.16 -19.42
N GLU A 80 -3.07 -8.64 -18.42
CA GLU A 80 -2.05 -9.37 -17.65
C GLU A 80 -2.64 -10.13 -16.45
N LEU A 81 -3.84 -9.75 -16.00
CA LEU A 81 -4.50 -10.39 -14.85
C LEU A 81 -4.83 -11.86 -15.13
N LYS A 82 -5.21 -12.19 -16.37
CA LYS A 82 -5.58 -13.54 -16.79
C LYS A 82 -4.35 -14.47 -16.87
N ALA A 83 -3.25 -13.95 -17.41
CA ALA A 83 -1.97 -14.68 -17.52
C ALA A 83 -1.38 -15.06 -16.15
N LEU A 84 -1.56 -14.23 -15.12
CA LEU A 84 -1.14 -14.52 -13.75
C LEU A 84 -1.98 -15.63 -13.10
N PHE A 85 -3.27 -15.70 -13.44
CA PHE A 85 -4.17 -16.74 -12.92
C PHE A 85 -3.95 -18.10 -13.62
N GLU A 86 -3.66 -18.09 -14.92
CA GLU A 86 -3.37 -19.29 -15.72
C GLU A 86 -1.97 -19.86 -15.44
N SER A 87 -0.97 -19.02 -15.17
CA SER A 87 0.36 -19.48 -14.73
C SER A 87 0.37 -20.10 -13.33
N SER A 88 -0.56 -19.70 -12.46
CA SER A 88 -0.72 -20.28 -11.12
C SER A 88 -1.40 -21.67 -11.14
N SER A 89 -2.13 -22.00 -12.22
CA SER A 89 -2.77 -23.30 -12.39
C SER A 89 -1.88 -24.31 -13.13
N ALA A 90 -0.91 -23.84 -13.93
CA ALA A 90 0.11 -24.68 -14.56
C ALA A 90 1.24 -25.13 -13.61
N THR A 91 1.61 -24.32 -12.63
CA THR A 91 2.68 -24.66 -11.67
C THR A 91 2.27 -25.70 -10.64
N LYS A 92 0.97 -25.80 -10.31
CA LYS A 92 0.46 -26.84 -9.39
C LYS A 92 0.52 -28.25 -10.00
N ARG A 93 0.25 -28.40 -11.30
CA ARG A 93 0.32 -29.71 -11.99
C ARG A 93 1.73 -30.24 -12.17
N LYS A 94 2.74 -29.36 -12.29
CA LYS A 94 4.13 -29.79 -12.56
C LYS A 94 4.89 -30.19 -11.30
N GLN A 95 4.51 -29.67 -10.12
CA GLN A 95 5.07 -30.10 -8.83
C GLN A 95 4.46 -31.41 -8.32
N GLU A 96 3.19 -31.69 -8.62
CA GLU A 96 2.55 -32.96 -8.27
C GLU A 96 3.13 -34.13 -9.09
N GLN A 97 3.45 -33.92 -10.39
CA GLN A 97 4.03 -34.98 -11.23
C GLN A 97 5.49 -35.36 -10.91
N SER A 98 6.28 -34.47 -10.31
CA SER A 98 7.68 -34.77 -9.95
C SER A 98 7.84 -35.49 -8.61
N ALA A 99 6.78 -35.61 -7.81
CA ALA A 99 6.82 -36.27 -6.51
C ALA A 99 6.57 -37.78 -6.57
N ASP A 100 5.97 -38.29 -7.66
CA ASP A 100 5.66 -39.73 -7.81
C ASP A 100 6.82 -40.57 -8.40
N GLU A 101 7.82 -39.99 -9.06
CA GLU A 101 8.90 -40.77 -9.72
C GLU A 101 10.18 -40.98 -8.89
N HIS A 102 10.20 -40.65 -7.59
CA HIS A 102 11.39 -40.86 -6.73
C HIS A 102 11.26 -41.98 -5.69
N LEU A 103 10.19 -42.79 -5.72
CA LEU A 103 9.98 -43.93 -4.81
C LEU A 103 10.15 -45.31 -5.47
N GLY A 104 10.81 -45.39 -6.63
CA GLY A 104 10.91 -46.62 -7.43
C GLY A 104 12.26 -47.34 -7.49
N SER A 105 13.31 -46.89 -6.77
CA SER A 105 14.68 -47.41 -7.00
C SER A 105 15.32 -48.14 -5.82
N ALA A 106 14.61 -48.38 -4.71
CA ALA A 106 15.22 -48.85 -3.46
C ALA A 106 14.98 -50.35 -3.14
N GLU A 107 14.45 -51.16 -4.06
CA GLU A 107 14.22 -52.58 -3.82
C GLU A 107 14.65 -53.41 -5.04
N THR A 108 15.95 -53.73 -5.13
CA THR A 108 16.50 -55.00 -5.63
C THR A 108 18.01 -54.85 -5.74
N GLU A 109 18.75 -55.16 -4.67
CA GLU A 109 20.14 -55.65 -4.73
C GLU A 109 20.58 -56.08 -3.33
N SER A 110 20.00 -57.18 -2.86
CA SER A 110 20.56 -57.97 -1.77
C SER A 110 20.08 -59.42 -1.87
N GLU A 111 20.52 -60.13 -2.92
CA GLU A 111 20.50 -61.59 -2.97
C GLU A 111 21.45 -62.07 -4.08
N GLN A 112 22.74 -62.20 -3.73
CA GLN A 112 23.65 -63.33 -4.03
C GLN A 112 25.07 -63.02 -3.56
#